data_AF-A0AAP8KKW4-F1
#
_entry.id   AF-A0AAP8KKW4-F1
#
_cell.length_a   1.000
_cell.length_b   1.000
_cell.length_c   1.000
_cell.angle_alpha   90.00
_cell.angle_beta   90.00
_cell.angle_gamma   90.00
#
_symmetry.space_group_name_H-M   'P 1'
#
loop_
_entity.id
_entity.type
_entity.pdbx_description
1 polymer ?
#
loop_
_entity_poly.entity_id
_entity_poly.type
_entity_poly.pdbx_seq_one_letter_code
_entity_poly.pdbx_strand_id
1 'polypeptide(L)'
;DIMGWYNKRPSLWVEPRNKWGKGTIGLMEIPTTGETLDNIVCFWQPEKAVKAGDEFAFQYRLYWSAQPPVHCPLARVMATRTGMGGFPEGWAPGEHYPEKWARRFAVDFVGGDLKAAAPKGIEPVITLSSGEAKQIEILYI
;
A
#
# COMPACT_ATOMS: atom_id res chain seq x y z
N ASP A 1 4.75 19.38 -7.63
CA ASP A 1 4.25 20.62 -7.03
C ASP A 1 5.40 21.35 -6.35
N ILE A 2 5.62 22.61 -6.72
CA ILE A 2 6.69 23.48 -6.21
C ILE A 2 6.27 24.27 -4.96
N MET A 3 5.01 24.21 -4.54
CA MET A 3 4.53 24.89 -3.33
C MET A 3 4.48 23.92 -2.14
N GLY A 4 3.82 22.77 -2.29
CA GLY A 4 3.63 21.80 -1.21
C GLY A 4 4.82 20.86 -0.94
N TRP A 5 5.80 20.81 -1.87
CA TRP A 5 7.03 20.01 -1.80
C TRP A 5 6.81 18.56 -1.33
N TYR A 6 5.74 17.93 -1.82
CA TYR A 6 5.33 16.58 -1.42
C TYR A 6 6.45 15.54 -1.50
N ASN A 7 7.31 15.64 -2.51
CA ASN A 7 8.45 14.74 -2.72
C ASN A 7 9.53 14.83 -1.62
N LYS A 8 9.48 15.86 -0.76
CA LYS A 8 10.39 16.03 0.38
C LYS A 8 9.73 15.73 1.72
N ARG A 9 8.43 15.43 1.75
CA ARG A 9 7.74 15.10 3.00
C ARG A 9 8.24 13.74 3.51
N PRO A 10 8.54 13.62 4.81
CA PRO A 10 9.10 12.38 5.35
C PRO A 10 8.04 11.29 5.44
N SER A 11 8.50 10.03 5.44
CA SER A 11 7.74 8.93 6.03
C SER A 11 7.96 8.88 7.54
N LEU A 12 7.00 8.27 8.26
CA LEU A 12 7.13 7.92 9.67
C LEU A 12 7.26 6.42 9.84
N TRP A 13 8.25 5.99 10.62
CA TRP A 13 8.33 4.62 11.09
C TRP A 13 8.23 4.56 12.62
N VAL A 14 7.29 3.75 13.13
CA VAL A 14 7.13 3.49 14.56
C VAL A 14 7.82 2.16 14.88
N GLU A 15 8.82 2.20 15.77
CA GLU A 15 9.47 1.00 16.31
C GLU A 15 9.02 0.79 17.77
N PRO A 16 8.17 -0.21 18.05
CA PRO A 16 7.86 -0.60 19.43
C PRO A 16 9.11 -1.04 20.19
N ARG A 17 9.31 -0.51 21.40
CA ARG A 17 10.47 -0.78 22.27
C ARG A 17 10.14 -1.65 23.48
N ASN A 18 8.86 -2.00 23.64
CA ASN A 18 8.38 -2.98 24.61
C ASN A 18 7.24 -3.81 24.00
N LYS A 19 6.74 -4.80 24.74
CA LYS A 19 5.68 -5.69 24.26
C LYS A 19 4.31 -5.02 24.41
N TRP A 20 3.72 -4.62 23.29
CA TRP A 20 2.38 -4.01 23.26
C TRP A 20 1.22 -5.01 23.38
N GLY A 21 1.53 -6.31 23.36
CA GLY A 21 0.54 -7.37 23.45
C GLY A 21 -0.12 -7.68 22.11
N LYS A 22 -1.26 -8.37 22.15
CA LYS A 22 -2.06 -8.68 20.97
C LYS A 22 -2.92 -7.49 20.57
N GLY A 23 -3.14 -7.36 19.27
CA GLY A 23 -3.90 -6.27 18.69
C GLY A 23 -3.68 -6.21 17.18
N THR A 24 -4.09 -5.10 16.59
CA THR A 24 -4.02 -4.84 15.16
C THR A 24 -3.49 -3.45 14.88
N ILE A 25 -2.96 -3.25 13.68
CA ILE A 25 -2.74 -1.91 13.16
C ILE A 25 -4.01 -1.50 12.43
N GLY A 26 -4.65 -0.44 12.92
CA GLY A 26 -5.81 0.18 12.28
C GLY A 26 -5.37 1.23 11.27
N LEU A 27 -5.95 1.18 10.08
CA LEU A 27 -5.89 2.25 9.08
C LEU A 27 -7.28 2.84 8.94
N MET A 28 -7.40 4.15 9.13
CA MET A 28 -8.63 4.90 8.93
C MET A 28 -8.42 5.86 7.76
N GLU A 29 -9.29 5.73 6.76
CA GLU A 29 -9.35 6.59 5.59
C GLU A 29 -10.64 7.42 5.66
N ILE A 30 -10.49 8.74 5.70
CA ILE A 30 -11.61 9.67 5.77
C ILE A 30 -11.81 10.25 4.36
N PRO A 31 -13.03 10.21 3.80
CA PRO A 31 -13.29 10.85 2.51
C PRO A 31 -12.99 12.35 2.56
N THR A 32 -12.20 12.84 1.62
CA THR A 32 -11.93 14.28 1.44
C THR A 32 -11.89 14.61 -0.05
N THR A 33 -12.21 15.87 -0.38
CA THR A 33 -12.09 16.42 -1.73
C THR A 33 -10.92 17.39 -1.87
N GLY A 34 -10.18 17.65 -0.79
CA GLY A 34 -9.07 18.60 -0.76
C GLY A 34 -7.91 18.11 0.11
N GLU A 35 -6.72 18.67 -0.16
CA GLU A 35 -5.46 18.29 0.50
C GLU A 35 -5.22 18.99 1.85
N THR A 36 -6.04 19.97 2.21
CA THR A 36 -5.84 20.79 3.42
C THR A 36 -6.28 20.09 4.70
N LEU A 37 -7.02 18.99 4.58
CA LEU A 37 -7.50 18.17 5.69
C LEU A 37 -6.74 16.85 5.69
N ASP A 38 -6.06 16.55 6.79
CA ASP A 38 -5.48 15.23 7.00
C ASP A 38 -6.60 14.19 7.02
N ASN A 39 -6.45 13.14 6.22
CA ASN A 39 -7.52 12.18 5.98
C ASN A 39 -7.07 10.71 6.14
N ILE A 40 -5.84 10.50 6.60
CA ILE A 40 -5.25 9.17 6.84
C ILE A 40 -4.76 9.10 8.29
N VAL A 41 -5.22 8.09 9.03
CA VAL A 41 -4.77 7.81 10.39
C VAL A 41 -4.33 6.35 10.50
N CYS A 42 -3.15 6.11 11.05
CA CYS A 42 -2.63 4.77 11.31
C CYS A 42 -2.28 4.65 12.80
N PHE A 43 -2.79 3.62 13.48
CA PHE A 43 -2.63 3.47 14.93
C PHE A 43 -2.62 2.00 15.36
N TRP A 44 -2.03 1.72 16.52
CA TRP A 44 -2.13 0.43 17.17
C TRP A 44 -3.43 0.33 17.98
N GLN A 45 -4.17 -0.74 17.78
CA GLN A 45 -5.38 -1.06 18.53
C GLN A 45 -5.19 -2.37 19.30
N PRO A 46 -5.19 -2.35 20.65
CA PRO A 46 -5.16 -3.57 21.45
C PRO A 46 -6.35 -4.49 21.17
N GLU A 47 -6.15 -5.81 21.26
CA GLU A 47 -7.21 -6.82 21.07
C GLU A 47 -8.35 -6.67 22.08
N LYS A 48 -8.01 -6.30 23.33
CA LYS A 48 -8.98 -6.02 24.38
C LYS A 48 -9.35 -4.55 24.36
N ALA A 49 -10.65 -4.27 24.40
CA ALA A 49 -11.15 -2.91 24.53
C ALA A 49 -10.60 -2.24 25.80
N VAL A 50 -10.11 -1.01 25.65
CA VAL A 50 -9.63 -0.17 26.74
C VAL A 50 -10.81 0.25 27.61
N LYS A 51 -10.70 0.04 28.93
CA LYS A 51 -11.71 0.38 29.93
C LYS A 51 -11.21 1.47 30.86
N ALA A 52 -12.15 2.15 31.51
CA ALA A 52 -11.82 3.11 32.56
C ALA A 52 -11.03 2.42 33.68
N GLY A 53 -9.88 3.00 34.04
CA GLY A 53 -8.97 2.45 35.04
C GLY A 53 -7.90 1.51 34.49
N ASP A 54 -7.93 1.16 33.20
CA ASP A 54 -6.84 0.38 32.60
C ASP A 54 -5.56 1.24 32.48
N GLU A 55 -4.42 0.64 32.79
CA GLU A 55 -3.10 1.25 32.60
C GLU A 55 -2.34 0.56 31.48
N PHE A 56 -1.78 1.34 30.57
CA PHE A 56 -0.93 0.85 29.48
C PHE A 56 0.39 1.60 29.45
N ALA A 57 1.48 0.85 29.27
CA ALA A 57 2.80 1.42 29.05
C ALA A 57 3.24 1.11 27.62
N PHE A 58 3.31 2.13 26.77
CA PHE A 58 3.81 2.02 25.41
C PHE A 58 5.13 2.77 25.27
N GLN A 59 6.20 2.03 24.97
CA GLN A 59 7.49 2.60 24.65
C GLN A 59 7.74 2.40 23.16
N TYR A 60 8.14 3.48 22.48
CA TYR A 60 8.43 3.43 21.04
C TYR A 60 9.47 4.48 20.66
N ARG A 61 10.03 4.29 19.46
CA ARG A 61 10.85 5.27 18.77
C ARG A 61 10.21 5.63 17.44
N LEU A 62 10.30 6.91 17.09
CA LEU A 62 9.85 7.43 15.80
C LEU A 62 11.06 7.75 14.92
N TYR A 63 11.00 7.34 13.67
CA TYR A 63 11.96 7.72 12.64
C TYR A 63 11.25 8.52 11.57
N TRP A 64 11.63 9.78 11.42
CA TRP A 64 11.22 10.66 10.34
C TRP A 64 12.26 10.62 9.23
N SER A 65 11.97 9.93 8.13
CA SER A 65 12.95 9.69 7.06
C SER A 65 12.23 9.40 5.75
N ALA A 66 12.92 9.58 4.62
CA ALA A 66 12.39 9.19 3.31
C ALA A 66 12.23 7.66 3.17
N GLN A 67 13.00 6.87 3.93
CA GLN A 67 12.98 5.41 3.92
C GLN A 67 12.98 4.88 5.36
N PRO A 68 12.33 3.73 5.63
CA PRO A 68 12.33 3.14 6.97
C PRO A 68 13.76 2.77 7.40
N PRO A 69 14.04 2.74 8.72
CA PRO A 69 15.36 2.41 9.25
C PRO A 69 15.70 0.91 9.15
N VAL A 70 14.75 0.09 8.68
CA VAL A 70 14.88 -1.35 8.51
C VAL A 70 15.00 -1.72 7.04
N HIS A 71 15.83 -2.72 6.76
CA HIS A 71 15.97 -3.28 5.41
C HIS A 71 15.30 -4.66 5.35
N CYS A 72 14.44 -4.87 4.35
CA CYS A 72 13.82 -6.15 4.07
C CYS A 72 14.55 -6.80 2.87
N PRO A 73 14.97 -8.08 2.96
CA PRO A 73 15.59 -8.76 1.82
C PRO A 73 14.58 -9.08 0.70
N LEU A 74 13.28 -8.91 0.94
CA LEU A 74 12.24 -9.14 -0.06
C LEU A 74 12.10 -7.93 -0.99
N ALA A 75 11.54 -8.19 -2.17
CA ALA A 75 11.08 -7.12 -3.06
C ALA A 75 9.98 -6.29 -2.39
N ARG A 76 9.90 -5.02 -2.76
CA ARG A 76 8.86 -4.08 -2.31
C ARG A 76 8.13 -3.47 -3.49
N VAL A 77 6.89 -3.05 -3.26
CA VAL A 77 6.16 -2.22 -4.22
C VAL A 77 6.83 -0.85 -4.29
N MET A 78 7.19 -0.44 -5.51
CA MET A 78 7.71 0.89 -5.81
C MET A 78 6.58 1.85 -6.15
N ALA A 79 5.61 1.38 -6.94
CA ALA A 79 4.47 2.17 -7.37
C ALA A 79 3.28 1.26 -7.67
N THR A 80 2.08 1.75 -7.35
CA THR A 80 0.81 1.16 -7.78
C THR A 80 0.11 2.18 -8.66
N ARG A 81 -0.26 1.79 -9.87
CA ARG A 81 -1.08 2.57 -10.77
C ARG A 81 -2.40 1.85 -10.97
N THR A 82 -3.48 2.62 -11.01
CA THR A 82 -4.82 2.08 -11.24
C THR A 82 -5.48 2.86 -12.37
N GLY A 83 -6.35 2.19 -13.11
CA GLY A 83 -7.08 2.81 -14.20
C GLY A 83 -8.28 1.97 -14.59
N MET A 84 -9.02 2.46 -15.58
CA MET A 84 -10.09 1.69 -16.19
C MET A 84 -9.49 0.49 -16.92
N GLY A 85 -10.07 -0.69 -16.71
CA GLY A 85 -9.75 -1.93 -17.41
C GLY A 85 -10.90 -2.36 -18.33
N GLY A 86 -10.67 -3.43 -19.09
CA GLY A 86 -11.69 -4.00 -19.98
C GLY A 86 -11.86 -3.30 -21.33
N PHE A 87 -10.95 -2.37 -21.67
CA PHE A 87 -10.89 -1.74 -23.00
C PHE A 87 -9.93 -2.52 -23.90
N PRO A 88 -10.27 -2.76 -25.18
CA PRO A 88 -9.32 -3.28 -26.15
C PRO A 88 -8.14 -2.32 -26.31
N GLU A 89 -6.97 -2.85 -26.65
CA GLU A 89 -5.77 -2.04 -26.87
C GLU A 89 -6.01 -1.00 -27.99
N GLY A 90 -5.61 0.25 -27.73
CA GLY A 90 -5.74 1.36 -28.67
C GLY A 90 -7.04 2.17 -28.60
N TRP A 91 -8.01 1.78 -27.76
CA TRP A 91 -9.29 2.49 -27.65
C TRP A 91 -9.31 3.51 -26.52
N ALA A 92 -9.85 4.71 -26.78
CA ALA A 92 -10.03 5.74 -25.76
C ALA A 92 -11.37 5.58 -25.02
N PRO A 93 -11.45 5.90 -23.72
CA PRO A 93 -12.72 5.95 -23.00
C PRO A 93 -13.70 6.91 -23.69
N GLY A 94 -14.89 6.40 -24.05
CA GLY A 94 -15.93 7.17 -24.74
C GLY A 94 -16.19 6.76 -26.18
N GLU A 95 -15.25 6.07 -26.85
CA GLU A 95 -15.50 5.48 -28.17
C GLU A 95 -16.35 4.21 -28.04
N HIS A 96 -15.95 3.32 -27.13
CA HIS A 96 -16.69 2.10 -26.79
C HIS A 96 -16.67 1.88 -25.28
N TYR A 97 -17.85 1.65 -24.69
CA TYR A 97 -17.95 1.29 -23.27
C TYR A 97 -17.93 -0.24 -23.14
N PRO A 98 -17.19 -0.80 -22.16
CA PRO A 98 -17.18 -2.23 -21.93
C PRO A 98 -18.55 -2.68 -21.39
N GLU A 99 -19.03 -3.84 -21.84
CA GLU A 99 -20.24 -4.45 -21.28
C GLU A 99 -20.10 -4.73 -19.78
N LYS A 100 -18.88 -5.04 -19.34
CA LYS A 100 -18.50 -5.25 -17.94
C LYS A 100 -17.34 -4.34 -17.59
N TRP A 101 -17.60 -3.39 -16.69
CA TRP A 101 -16.56 -2.52 -16.15
C TRP A 101 -15.52 -3.33 -15.37
N ALA A 102 -14.26 -3.06 -15.63
CA ALA A 102 -13.15 -3.62 -14.89
C ALA A 102 -12.21 -2.50 -14.43
N ARG A 103 -11.41 -2.79 -13.40
CA ARG A 103 -10.30 -1.92 -12.97
C ARG A 103 -9.00 -2.64 -13.26
N ARG A 104 -8.06 -1.95 -13.89
CA ARG A 104 -6.71 -2.45 -14.11
C ARG A 104 -5.80 -1.91 -13.02
N PHE A 105 -4.90 -2.77 -12.55
CA PHE A 105 -3.82 -2.42 -11.64
C PHE A 105 -2.49 -2.76 -12.31
N ALA A 106 -1.53 -1.84 -12.25
CA ALA A 106 -0.13 -2.10 -12.56
C ALA A 106 0.67 -1.86 -11.29
N VAL A 107 1.37 -2.88 -10.82
CA VAL A 107 2.12 -2.86 -9.56
C VAL A 107 3.59 -3.13 -9.87
N ASP A 108 4.42 -2.10 -9.69
CA ASP A 108 5.85 -2.18 -9.96
C ASP A 108 6.57 -2.66 -8.71
N PHE A 109 7.37 -3.72 -8.81
CA PHE A 109 8.18 -4.25 -7.72
C PHE A 109 9.66 -3.98 -7.95
N VAL A 110 10.39 -3.69 -6.88
CA VAL A 110 11.84 -3.45 -6.90
C VAL A 110 12.54 -4.11 -5.73
N GLY A 111 13.83 -4.44 -5.89
CA GLY A 111 14.66 -5.03 -4.86
C GLY A 111 14.46 -6.54 -4.67
N GLY A 112 15.04 -7.06 -3.59
CA GLY A 112 15.12 -8.49 -3.32
C GLY A 112 15.71 -9.31 -4.46
N ASP A 113 15.26 -10.55 -4.59
CA ASP A 113 15.78 -11.52 -5.56
C ASP A 113 15.11 -11.47 -6.93
N LEU A 114 14.37 -10.41 -7.28
CA LEU A 114 13.64 -10.32 -8.55
C LEU A 114 14.54 -10.59 -9.78
N LYS A 115 15.77 -10.08 -9.77
CA LYS A 115 16.77 -10.33 -10.84
C LYS A 115 17.10 -11.81 -11.01
N ALA A 116 17.23 -12.53 -9.90
CA ALA A 116 17.56 -13.95 -9.90
C ALA A 116 16.33 -14.85 -10.11
N ALA A 117 15.14 -14.36 -9.77
CA ALA A 117 13.86 -15.04 -9.94
C ALA A 117 13.32 -14.92 -11.37
N ALA A 118 13.50 -13.77 -12.04
CA ALA A 118 12.92 -13.51 -13.36
C ALA A 118 13.26 -14.58 -14.43
N PRO A 119 14.51 -15.07 -14.56
CA PRO A 119 14.82 -16.15 -15.52
C PRO A 119 14.17 -17.50 -15.17
N LYS A 120 13.78 -17.70 -13.91
CA LYS A 120 13.13 -18.93 -13.42
C LYS A 120 11.60 -18.88 -13.57
N GLY A 121 11.05 -17.73 -13.96
CA GLY A 121 9.63 -17.43 -13.90
C GLY A 121 9.23 -16.91 -12.53
N ILE A 122 8.34 -15.91 -12.54
CA ILE A 122 7.69 -15.37 -11.34
C ILE A 122 6.23 -15.79 -11.41
N GLU A 123 5.72 -16.37 -10.32
CA GLU A 123 4.33 -16.77 -10.21
C GLU A 123 3.52 -15.72 -9.43
N PRO A 124 2.42 -15.19 -9.97
CA PRO A 124 1.57 -14.25 -9.26
C PRO A 124 0.59 -15.02 -8.35
N VAL A 125 0.72 -14.85 -7.04
CA VAL A 125 -0.26 -15.37 -6.08
C VAL A 125 -1.26 -14.27 -5.75
N ILE A 126 -2.47 -14.35 -6.31
CA ILE A 126 -3.52 -13.33 -6.18
C ILE A 126 -4.69 -13.92 -5.40
N THR A 127 -5.12 -13.22 -4.36
CA THR A 127 -6.34 -13.52 -3.59
C THR A 127 -7.28 -12.33 -3.70
N LEU A 128 -8.57 -12.60 -3.92
CA LEU A 128 -9.60 -11.58 -4.03
C LEU A 128 -10.66 -11.80 -2.96
N SER A 129 -11.14 -10.71 -2.35
CA SER A 129 -12.32 -10.75 -1.47
C SER A 129 -13.62 -10.83 -2.26
N SER A 130 -13.63 -10.35 -3.51
CA SER A 130 -14.77 -10.38 -4.43
C SER A 130 -14.31 -10.17 -5.88
N GLY A 131 -15.17 -10.52 -6.84
CA GLY A 131 -14.89 -10.36 -8.26
C GLY A 131 -13.97 -11.45 -8.84
N GLU A 132 -13.36 -11.15 -9.98
CA GLU A 132 -12.50 -12.07 -10.73
C GLU A 132 -11.28 -11.30 -11.27
N ALA A 133 -10.10 -11.94 -11.24
CA ALA A 133 -8.89 -11.42 -11.88
C ALA A 133 -8.71 -12.06 -13.25
N LYS A 134 -8.42 -11.23 -14.27
CA LYS A 134 -8.14 -11.66 -15.65
C LYS A 134 -6.97 -10.85 -16.19
N GLN A 135 -6.38 -11.34 -17.29
CA GLN A 135 -5.27 -10.66 -17.98
C GLN A 135 -4.11 -10.35 -17.03
N ILE A 136 -3.64 -11.38 -16.32
CA ILE A 136 -2.52 -11.27 -15.39
C ILE A 136 -1.24 -11.40 -16.21
N GLU A 137 -0.48 -10.32 -16.30
CA GLU A 137 0.78 -10.26 -17.03
C GLU A 137 1.90 -9.86 -16.07
N ILE A 138 3.04 -10.53 -16.20
CA ILE A 138 4.26 -10.19 -15.48
C ILE A 138 5.27 -9.74 -16.50
N LEU A 139 5.70 -8.48 -16.36
CA LEU A 139 6.74 -7.88 -17.16
C LEU A 139 7.96 -7.69 -16.28
N TYR A 140 9.09 -8.22 -16.74
CA TYR A 140 10.40 -7.98 -16.15
C TYR A 140 11.25 -7.23 -17.18
N ILE A 141 11.75 -6.06 -16.80
CA ILE A 141 12.51 -5.13 -17.65
C ILE A 141 13.91 -4.97 -17.07
#